data_AF-A0A7S3TSX0-F1
#
_entry.id   AF-A0A7S3TSX0-F1
#
_cell.length_a   1.000
_cell.length_b   1.000
_cell.length_c   1.000
_cell.angle_alpha   90.00
_cell.angle_beta   90.00
_cell.angle_gamma   90.00
#
_symmetry.space_group_name_H-M   'P 1'
#
loop_
_entity.id
_entity.type
_entity.pdbx_description
1 polymer ?
#
loop_
_entity_poly.entity_id
_entity_poly.type
_entity_poly.pdbx_seq_one_letter_code
_entity_poly.pdbx_strand_id
1 'polypeptide(L)'
;ASPSRKENAWGQSGGGGGGAPLLAGGMCTAGSCPNQAAARHPRLPAGLCQIHAARAAQLLAEGWPKGEDGEEDACRWCCGLSLDALDRPVAAQDVSTVLCDACGKAWCSDCIRSNLGAAAWEQIEGLPEDEEWRCFYCDPKLLTALGSAPAAPA
;
A
#
# COMPACT_ATOMS: atom_id res chain seq x y z
N ALA A 1 -2.08 4.37 45.58
CA ALA A 1 -2.60 5.52 44.83
C ALA A 1 -1.48 6.06 43.94
N SER A 2 -1.80 6.20 42.66
CA SER A 2 -0.99 6.61 41.50
C SER A 2 -0.33 8.00 41.62
N PRO A 3 0.36 8.52 40.57
CA PRO A 3 1.54 7.98 39.89
C PRO A 3 2.64 9.06 39.68
N SER A 4 3.88 8.67 39.41
CA SER A 4 4.92 9.59 38.93
C SER A 4 4.93 9.64 37.40
N ARG A 5 4.61 10.83 36.89
CA ARG A 5 4.66 11.29 35.50
C ARG A 5 6.09 11.18 34.96
N LYS A 6 6.26 10.58 33.78
CA LYS A 6 7.49 10.69 32.98
C LYS A 6 7.13 11.22 31.61
N GLU A 7 7.36 12.51 31.42
CA GLU A 7 7.33 13.20 30.15
C GLU A 7 8.54 12.76 29.33
N ASN A 8 8.33 12.22 28.14
CA ASN A 8 9.36 12.07 27.12
C ASN A 8 9.23 13.19 26.09
N ALA A 9 10.23 14.06 26.15
CA ALA A 9 10.45 15.20 25.26
C ALA A 9 10.62 14.73 23.81
N TRP A 10 9.80 15.27 22.91
CA TRP A 10 10.09 15.28 21.48
C TRP A 10 11.18 16.32 21.21
N GLY A 11 12.43 15.88 21.36
CA GLY A 11 13.59 16.62 20.90
C GLY A 11 13.61 16.64 19.38
N GLN A 12 13.54 17.85 18.83
CA GLN A 12 13.93 18.14 17.46
C GLN A 12 15.41 17.76 17.27
N SER A 13 15.71 16.96 16.27
CA SER A 13 17.04 16.86 15.68
C SER A 13 16.92 16.81 14.17
N GLY A 14 17.36 17.91 13.55
CA GLY A 14 17.68 17.93 12.13
C GLY A 14 18.90 17.06 11.84
N GLY A 15 18.96 16.53 10.63
CA GLY A 15 20.08 15.75 10.13
C GLY A 15 19.77 15.22 8.74
N GLY A 16 20.32 15.89 7.73
CA GLY A 16 20.15 15.55 6.32
C GLY A 16 20.62 14.13 6.00
N GLY A 17 19.75 13.38 5.33
CA GLY A 17 20.10 12.19 4.58
C GLY A 17 19.75 12.45 3.12
N GLY A 18 20.74 12.39 2.24
CA GLY A 18 20.55 12.46 0.79
C GLY A 18 19.72 11.27 0.32
N GLY A 19 18.40 11.44 0.27
CA GLY A 19 17.52 10.63 -0.55
C GLY A 19 17.62 11.14 -1.98
N ALA A 20 17.91 10.26 -2.92
CA ALA A 20 17.75 10.56 -4.35
C ALA A 20 16.41 11.28 -4.57
N PRO A 21 16.35 12.27 -5.48
CA PRO A 21 15.11 13.02 -5.71
C PRO A 21 13.99 12.01 -5.98
N LEU A 22 13.02 12.00 -5.08
CA LEU A 22 11.70 11.46 -5.35
C LEU A 22 11.29 12.12 -6.65
N LEU A 23 11.08 11.32 -7.70
CA LEU A 23 10.65 11.83 -8.99
C LEU A 23 9.56 12.86 -8.75
N ALA A 24 9.86 14.10 -9.12
CA ALA A 24 9.03 15.25 -8.86
C ALA A 24 7.61 14.98 -9.37
N GLY A 25 6.61 15.09 -8.48
CA GLY A 25 5.20 15.24 -8.85
C GLY A 25 4.33 13.98 -8.99
N GLY A 26 4.54 12.92 -8.20
CA GLY A 26 3.63 11.77 -8.15
C GLY A 26 2.58 11.84 -7.03
N MET A 27 1.37 11.30 -7.23
CA MET A 27 0.38 11.07 -6.18
C MET A 27 0.67 9.76 -5.42
N CYS A 28 0.16 9.65 -4.20
CA CYS A 28 0.14 8.40 -3.46
C CYS A 28 -0.74 7.37 -4.19
N THR A 29 -0.24 6.14 -4.29
CA THR A 29 -0.89 5.05 -5.01
C THR A 29 -1.70 4.12 -4.10
N ALA A 30 -1.59 4.30 -2.78
CA ALA A 30 -2.33 3.51 -1.80
C ALA A 30 -3.80 3.96 -1.71
N GLY A 31 -4.75 3.06 -1.97
CA GLY A 31 -6.16 3.22 -1.61
C GLY A 31 -6.81 4.52 -2.09
N SER A 32 -6.51 4.97 -3.31
CA SER A 32 -6.99 6.25 -3.87
C SER A 32 -6.64 7.48 -3.01
N CYS A 33 -5.59 7.40 -2.20
CA CYS A 33 -5.12 8.48 -1.34
C CYS A 33 -4.83 9.77 -2.13
N PRO A 34 -5.41 10.92 -1.74
CA PRO A 34 -5.25 12.18 -2.47
C PRO A 34 -3.88 12.84 -2.24
N ASN A 35 -3.10 12.35 -1.28
CA ASN A 35 -1.86 12.99 -0.86
C ASN A 35 -0.71 12.79 -1.85
N GLN A 36 0.19 13.77 -1.90
CA GLN A 36 1.40 13.68 -2.71
C GLN A 36 2.33 12.56 -2.20
N ALA A 37 2.97 11.87 -3.14
CA ALA A 37 3.98 10.90 -2.81
C ALA A 37 5.20 11.59 -2.19
N ALA A 38 5.66 11.05 -1.07
CA ALA A 38 6.84 11.51 -0.33
C ALA A 38 7.89 10.40 -0.15
N ALA A 39 7.58 9.17 -0.55
CA ALA A 39 8.49 8.03 -0.52
C ALA A 39 8.11 7.02 -1.62
N ARG A 40 9.02 6.09 -1.91
CA ARG A 40 8.70 4.91 -2.73
C ARG A 40 8.19 3.78 -1.84
N HIS A 41 7.25 3.00 -2.37
CA HIS A 41 6.83 1.76 -1.76
C HIS A 41 8.04 0.79 -1.66
N PRO A 42 8.27 0.10 -0.52
CA PRO A 42 9.48 -0.70 -0.30
C PRO A 42 9.71 -1.85 -1.28
N ARG A 43 8.64 -2.36 -1.90
CA ARG A 43 8.67 -3.50 -2.85
C ARG A 43 7.88 -3.29 -4.15
N LEU A 44 7.26 -2.13 -4.33
CA LEU A 44 6.49 -1.82 -5.54
C LEU A 44 7.11 -0.60 -6.20
N PRO A 45 7.07 -0.50 -7.53
CA PRO A 45 7.49 0.70 -8.26
C PRO A 45 6.44 1.82 -8.12
N ALA A 46 5.94 2.07 -6.92
CA ALA A 46 4.79 2.93 -6.64
C ALA A 46 5.14 4.03 -5.62
N GLY A 47 4.51 5.20 -5.74
CA GLY A 47 4.67 6.31 -4.81
C GLY A 47 3.74 6.19 -3.60
N LEU A 48 4.24 6.49 -2.40
CA LEU A 48 3.45 6.56 -1.16
C LEU A 48 3.58 7.94 -0.50
N CYS A 49 2.50 8.46 0.08
CA CYS A 49 2.58 9.64 0.96
C CYS A 49 3.30 9.30 2.28
N GLN A 50 3.61 10.31 3.09
CA GLN A 50 4.31 10.12 4.37
C GLN A 50 3.60 9.14 5.31
N ILE A 51 2.26 9.19 5.37
CA ILE A 51 1.45 8.33 6.25
C ILE A 51 1.58 6.85 5.84
N HIS A 52 1.33 6.56 4.57
CA HIS A 52 1.42 5.18 4.06
C HIS A 52 2.85 4.65 4.08
N ALA A 53 3.84 5.50 3.80
CA ALA A 53 5.25 5.12 3.87
C ALA A 53 5.68 4.76 5.30
N ALA A 54 5.27 5.56 6.29
CA ALA A 54 5.53 5.28 7.70
C ALA A 54 4.87 3.97 8.14
N ARG A 55 3.61 3.75 7.76
CA ARG A 55 2.90 2.50 8.08
C ARG A 55 3.54 1.28 7.41
N ALA A 56 3.93 1.39 6.15
CA ALA A 56 4.63 0.31 5.44
C ALA A 56 5.96 -0.06 6.12
N ALA A 57 6.73 0.95 6.53
CA ALA A 57 7.98 0.74 7.26
C ALA A 57 7.74 0.06 8.62
N GLN A 58 6.70 0.48 9.34
CA GLN A 58 6.30 -0.14 10.61
C GLN A 58 5.97 -1.63 10.42
N LEU A 59 5.08 -1.96 9.47
CA LEU A 59 4.67 -3.35 9.24
C LEU A 59 5.81 -4.22 8.70
N LEU A 60 6.80 -3.65 8.02
CA LEU A 60 8.01 -4.37 7.63
C LEU A 60 8.87 -4.77 8.84
N ALA A 61 8.90 -3.94 9.88
CA ALA A 61 9.63 -4.22 11.10
C ALA A 61 8.87 -5.16 12.04
N GLU A 62 7.56 -4.94 12.18
CA GLU A 62 6.70 -5.62 13.18
C GLU A 62 6.03 -6.89 12.63
N GLY A 63 5.91 -7.01 11.32
CA GLY A 63 5.12 -8.04 10.66
C GLY A 63 3.75 -7.53 10.20
N TRP A 64 3.17 -8.21 9.21
CA TRP A 64 1.81 -7.88 8.75
C TRP A 64 0.77 -8.51 9.67
N PRO A 65 -0.34 -7.80 9.97
CA PRO A 65 -1.43 -8.37 10.74
C PRO A 65 -2.05 -9.54 9.98
N LYS A 66 -2.47 -10.55 10.73
CA LYS A 66 -3.06 -11.78 10.22
C LYS A 66 -4.37 -12.07 10.93
N GLY A 67 -5.30 -12.67 10.19
CA GLY A 67 -6.59 -13.13 10.69
C GLY A 67 -6.50 -14.42 11.48
N GLU A 68 -7.65 -14.93 11.90
CA GLU A 68 -7.77 -16.18 12.67
C GLU A 68 -7.36 -17.43 11.86
N ASP A 69 -7.49 -17.37 10.54
CA ASP A 69 -7.01 -18.38 9.58
C ASP A 69 -5.49 -18.34 9.36
N GLY A 70 -4.79 -17.33 9.90
CA GLY A 70 -3.36 -17.11 9.73
C GLY A 70 -2.98 -16.43 8.41
N GLU A 71 -3.96 -16.01 7.62
CA GLU A 71 -3.79 -15.26 6.37
C GLU A 71 -3.64 -13.76 6.65
N GLU A 72 -3.09 -12.98 5.71
CA GLU A 72 -2.89 -11.54 5.94
C GLU A 72 -4.20 -10.76 5.86
N ASP A 73 -4.50 -9.94 6.87
CA ASP A 73 -5.72 -9.11 6.89
C ASP A 73 -5.50 -7.71 6.30
N ALA A 74 -4.25 -7.32 6.07
CA ALA A 74 -3.91 -5.98 5.59
C ALA A 74 -3.31 -6.04 4.19
N CYS A 75 -3.88 -5.23 3.29
CA CYS A 75 -3.36 -5.06 1.94
C CYS A 75 -1.87 -4.67 1.96
N ARG A 76 -1.06 -5.32 1.12
CA ARG A 76 0.38 -5.05 0.95
C ARG A 76 0.72 -3.72 0.30
N TRP A 77 -0.27 -3.01 -0.26
CA TRP A 77 -0.07 -1.74 -0.94
C TRP A 77 -0.45 -0.54 -0.06
N CYS A 78 -1.67 -0.51 0.47
CA CYS A 78 -2.12 0.54 1.40
C CYS A 78 -1.86 0.22 2.87
N CYS A 79 -1.32 -0.96 3.18
CA CYS A 79 -1.02 -1.38 4.56
C CYS A 79 -2.28 -1.44 5.46
N GLY A 80 -3.44 -1.75 4.87
CA GLY A 80 -4.74 -1.76 5.55
C GLY A 80 -5.26 -0.37 5.93
N LEU A 81 -4.68 0.69 5.37
CA LEU A 81 -5.02 2.06 5.66
C LEU A 81 -5.86 2.68 4.53
N SER A 82 -6.81 3.52 4.91
CA SER A 82 -7.39 4.56 4.06
C SER A 82 -7.27 5.91 4.79
N LEU A 83 -7.53 7.01 4.08
CA LEU A 83 -7.59 8.34 4.67
C LEU A 83 -9.03 8.84 4.68
N ASP A 84 -9.47 9.35 5.83
CA ASP A 84 -10.75 10.05 5.91
C ASP A 84 -10.66 11.45 5.28
N ALA A 85 -11.78 12.18 5.27
CA ALA A 85 -11.86 13.54 4.71
C ALA A 85 -10.96 14.57 5.42
N LEU A 86 -10.37 14.22 6.57
CA LEU A 86 -9.44 15.06 7.34
C LEU A 86 -8.00 14.54 7.26
N ASP A 87 -7.69 13.71 6.26
CA ASP A 87 -6.38 13.07 6.06
C ASP A 87 -5.93 12.20 7.24
N ARG A 88 -6.86 11.73 8.07
CA ARG A 88 -6.52 10.87 9.20
C ARG A 88 -6.46 9.41 8.77
N PRO A 89 -5.44 8.66 9.20
CA PRO A 89 -5.36 7.23 8.97
C PRO A 89 -6.55 6.52 9.63
N VAL A 90 -7.35 5.83 8.83
CA VAL A 90 -8.41 4.93 9.29
C VAL A 90 -8.17 3.54 8.71
N ALA A 91 -8.69 2.50 9.36
CA ALA A 91 -8.70 1.18 8.76
C ALA A 91 -9.49 1.24 7.44
N ALA A 92 -8.94 0.66 6.37
CA ALA A 92 -9.69 0.47 5.15
C ALA A 92 -10.91 -0.41 5.46
N GLN A 93 -12.10 0.15 5.28
CA GLN A 93 -13.38 -0.51 5.54
C GLN A 93 -14.08 -0.78 4.20
N ASP A 94 -14.91 -1.82 4.17
CA ASP A 94 -15.76 -2.18 3.02
C ASP A 94 -15.00 -2.42 1.69
N VAL A 95 -13.70 -2.71 1.77
CA VAL A 95 -12.89 -3.06 0.59
C VAL A 95 -12.71 -4.56 0.47
N SER A 96 -13.07 -5.13 -0.68
CA SER A 96 -12.75 -6.53 -0.97
C SER A 96 -11.24 -6.73 -1.01
N THR A 97 -10.77 -7.84 -0.45
CA THR A 97 -9.36 -8.26 -0.45
C THR A 97 -9.22 -9.61 -1.13
N VAL A 98 -8.14 -9.78 -1.88
CA VAL A 98 -7.74 -11.05 -2.49
C VAL A 98 -6.37 -11.47 -1.96
N LEU A 99 -6.20 -12.77 -1.72
CA LEU A 99 -4.97 -13.37 -1.21
C LEU A 99 -4.23 -14.07 -2.34
N CYS A 100 -2.90 -13.91 -2.37
CA CYS A 100 -2.08 -14.60 -3.35
C CYS A 100 -1.97 -16.09 -3.02
N ASP A 101 -2.35 -16.97 -3.94
CA ASP A 101 -2.29 -18.43 -3.75
C ASP A 101 -0.86 -18.93 -3.49
N ALA A 102 0.14 -18.25 -4.06
CA ALA A 102 1.54 -18.64 -3.90
C ALA A 102 2.18 -18.18 -2.57
N CYS A 103 1.69 -17.10 -1.94
CA CYS A 103 2.42 -16.50 -0.81
C CYS A 103 1.56 -15.92 0.32
N GLY A 104 0.24 -16.07 0.25
CA GLY A 104 -0.74 -15.67 1.27
C GLY A 104 -0.82 -14.16 1.52
N LYS A 105 -0.35 -13.33 0.59
CA LYS A 105 -0.31 -11.86 0.75
C LYS A 105 -1.59 -11.23 0.26
N ALA A 106 -2.12 -10.30 1.05
CA ALA A 106 -3.38 -9.63 0.77
C ALA A 106 -3.22 -8.39 -0.09
N TRP A 107 -4.21 -8.17 -0.96
CA TRP A 107 -4.30 -6.99 -1.83
C TRP A 107 -5.76 -6.53 -1.92
N CYS A 108 -6.02 -5.25 -1.67
CA CYS A 108 -7.39 -4.75 -1.73
C CYS A 108 -7.76 -4.28 -3.13
N SER A 109 -9.04 -4.43 -3.43
CA SER A 109 -9.67 -4.02 -4.68
C SER A 109 -9.43 -2.55 -5.00
N ASP A 110 -9.47 -1.64 -4.03
CA ASP A 110 -9.19 -0.22 -4.26
C ASP A 110 -7.78 0.03 -4.80
N CYS A 111 -6.75 -0.60 -4.22
CA CYS A 111 -5.38 -0.45 -4.71
C CYS A 111 -5.22 -1.04 -6.12
N ILE A 112 -5.85 -2.19 -6.39
CA ILE A 112 -5.79 -2.81 -7.71
C ILE A 112 -6.52 -1.93 -8.74
N ARG A 113 -7.74 -1.51 -8.46
CA ARG A 113 -8.57 -0.70 -9.37
C ARG A 113 -7.96 0.67 -9.64
N SER A 114 -7.48 1.37 -8.60
CA SER A 114 -6.92 2.72 -8.76
C SER A 114 -5.62 2.74 -9.55
N ASN A 115 -4.84 1.66 -9.51
CA ASN A 115 -3.53 1.60 -10.17
C ASN A 115 -3.56 0.84 -11.50
N LEU A 116 -4.29 -0.27 -11.59
CA LEU A 116 -4.32 -1.17 -12.75
C LEU A 116 -5.65 -1.10 -13.53
N GLY A 117 -6.65 -0.40 -13.00
CA GLY A 117 -7.98 -0.27 -13.61
C GLY A 117 -8.99 -1.31 -13.13
N ALA A 118 -10.28 -1.02 -13.33
CA ALA A 118 -11.39 -1.90 -12.95
C ALA A 118 -11.32 -3.29 -13.61
N ALA A 119 -10.96 -3.33 -14.90
CA ALA A 119 -10.81 -4.58 -15.64
C ALA A 119 -9.76 -5.52 -15.05
N ALA A 120 -8.67 -4.99 -14.46
CA ALA A 120 -7.66 -5.80 -13.81
C ALA A 120 -8.20 -6.46 -12.54
N TRP A 121 -9.02 -5.76 -11.77
CA TRP A 121 -9.71 -6.35 -10.62
C TRP A 121 -10.73 -7.40 -11.04
N GLU A 122 -11.57 -7.10 -12.03
CA GLU A 122 -12.59 -8.03 -12.53
C GLU A 122 -11.97 -9.32 -13.08
N GLN A 123 -10.80 -9.23 -13.73
CA GLN A 123 -10.05 -10.42 -14.15
C GLN A 123 -9.60 -11.27 -12.98
N ILE A 124 -9.12 -10.66 -11.89
CA ILE A 124 -8.67 -11.39 -10.70
C ILE A 124 -9.86 -12.01 -9.95
N GLU A 125 -10.93 -11.26 -9.75
CA GLU A 125 -12.14 -11.72 -9.07
C GLU A 125 -12.89 -12.78 -9.87
N GLY A 126 -12.80 -12.72 -11.20
CA GLY A 126 -13.40 -13.68 -12.12
C GLY A 126 -12.52 -14.86 -12.50
N LEU A 127 -11.37 -15.06 -11.85
CA LEU A 127 -10.53 -16.22 -12.12
C LEU A 127 -11.31 -17.53 -11.84
N PRO A 128 -11.23 -18.52 -12.73
CA PRO A 128 -11.76 -19.86 -12.46
C PRO A 128 -11.16 -20.47 -11.20
N GLU A 129 -11.89 -21.34 -10.51
CA GLU A 129 -11.42 -22.00 -9.27
C GLU A 129 -10.16 -22.86 -9.48
N ASP A 130 -9.88 -23.27 -10.72
CA ASP A 130 -8.70 -24.05 -11.10
C ASP A 130 -7.50 -23.18 -11.55
N GLU A 131 -7.65 -21.86 -11.61
CA GLU A 131 -6.56 -20.93 -11.92
C GLU A 131 -6.01 -20.26 -10.65
N GLU A 132 -4.67 -20.20 -10.54
CA GLU A 132 -3.99 -19.54 -9.43
C GLU A 132 -3.77 -18.05 -9.72
N TRP A 133 -4.12 -17.19 -8.76
CA TRP A 133 -3.72 -15.81 -8.75
C TRP A 133 -2.35 -15.59 -8.09
N ARG A 134 -1.46 -14.94 -8.84
CA ARG A 134 -0.14 -14.53 -8.35
C ARG A 134 -0.07 -13.02 -8.21
N CYS A 135 0.16 -12.57 -6.98
CA CYS A 135 0.25 -11.14 -6.72
C CYS A 135 1.50 -10.50 -7.32
N PHE A 136 1.55 -9.18 -7.25
CA PHE A 136 2.60 -8.34 -7.82
C PHE A 136 4.03 -8.58 -7.29
N TYR A 137 4.18 -9.27 -6.16
CA TYR A 137 5.49 -9.72 -5.68
C TYR A 137 5.92 -11.04 -6.31
N CYS A 138 4.97 -11.92 -6.58
CA CYS A 138 5.20 -13.24 -7.17
C CYS A 138 5.28 -13.18 -8.69
N ASP A 139 4.49 -12.31 -9.31
CA ASP A 139 4.58 -11.96 -10.73
C ASP A 139 4.71 -10.44 -10.93
N PRO A 140 5.95 -9.91 -10.90
CA PRO A 140 6.20 -8.49 -11.14
C PRO A 140 5.80 -8.01 -12.55
N LYS A 141 5.55 -8.91 -13.52
CA LYS A 141 5.15 -8.51 -14.89
C LYS A 141 3.81 -7.78 -14.89
N LEU A 142 2.94 -8.08 -13.93
CA LEU A 142 1.68 -7.38 -13.70
C LEU A 142 1.86 -5.87 -13.42
N LEU A 143 3.03 -5.47 -12.89
CA LEU A 143 3.34 -4.07 -12.59
C LEU A 143 3.84 -3.30 -13.81
N THR A 144 4.20 -3.97 -14.91
CA THR A 144 4.68 -3.31 -16.14
C THR A 144 3.60 -2.39 -16.76
N ALA A 145 2.33 -2.68 -16.48
CA ALA A 145 1.20 -1.84 -16.87
C ALA A 145 1.16 -0.49 -16.13
N LEU A 146 1.74 -0.39 -14.93
CA LEU A 146 1.73 0.85 -14.11
C LEU A 146 2.68 1.93 -14.60
N GLY A 147 3.71 1.56 -15.38
CA GLY A 147 4.74 2.47 -15.86
C GLY A 147 4.49 3.05 -17.25
N SER A 148 3.44 2.60 -17.93
CA SER A 148 3.11 3.09 -19.27
C SER A 148 2.00 4.13 -19.14
N ALA A 149 2.37 5.41 -19.19
CA ALA A 149 1.41 6.45 -19.54
C ALA A 149 0.61 5.99 -20.78
N PRO A 150 -0.69 6.30 -20.90
CA PRO A 150 -1.40 6.04 -22.15
C PRO A 150 -0.58 6.69 -23.27
N ALA A 151 -0.12 5.88 -24.22
CA ALA A 151 0.45 6.41 -25.45
C ALA A 151 -0.59 7.38 -26.01
N ALA A 152 -0.20 8.65 -26.15
CA ALA A 152 -1.08 9.66 -26.72
C ALA A 152 -1.65 9.13 -28.05
N PRO A 153 -2.97 9.28 -28.29
CA PRO A 153 -3.51 8.89 -29.59
C PRO A 153 -2.79 9.69 -30.67
N ALA A 154 -2.34 8.99 -31.71
CA ALA A 154 -1.72 9.55 -32.91
C ALA A 154 -2.71 10.45 -33.68
#